data_AF-A0A317HB32-F1
#
_entry.id   AF-A0A317HB32-F1
#
_cell.length_a   1.000
_cell.length_b   1.000
_cell.length_c   1.000
_cell.angle_alpha   90.00
_cell.angle_beta   90.00
_cell.angle_gamma   90.00
#
_symmetry.space_group_name_H-M   'P 1'
#
loop_
_entity.id
_entity.type
_entity.pdbx_description
1 polymer ?
#
loop_
_entity_poly.entity_id
_entity_poly.type
_entity_poly.pdbx_seq_one_letter_code
_entity_poly.pdbx_strand_id
1 'polypeptide(L)'
;MWGHRHWGGMRRGWLRPWVLSIVSRSSKNGAEIIDEIEKMSWGGWRPSPGSIYPLLDQMTVEGSLKKLEDGRYELTEKGKDEGSFPFGFPFGQRPTSVESMVNEMRDYVSYFEDLARTSASKMDPYKDQLKDVADRISKLL
;
A
#
# COMPACT_ATOMS: atom_id res chain seq x y z
N MET A 1 33.77 -24.71 -1.91
CA MET A 1 32.99 -23.77 -1.07
C MET A 1 32.87 -22.47 -1.85
N TRP A 2 31.73 -22.22 -2.50
CA TRP A 2 31.48 -20.99 -3.23
C TRP A 2 30.44 -20.18 -2.48
N GLY A 3 30.90 -19.12 -1.82
CA GLY A 3 30.05 -18.14 -1.15
C GLY A 3 29.35 -17.27 -2.19
N HIS A 4 28.09 -17.56 -2.47
CA HIS A 4 27.22 -16.64 -3.18
C HIS A 4 26.75 -15.56 -2.21
N ARG A 5 27.27 -14.35 -2.44
CA ARG A 5 26.83 -13.10 -1.83
C ARG A 5 25.30 -13.03 -1.80
N HIS A 6 24.75 -12.91 -0.60
CA HIS A 6 23.37 -12.51 -0.36
C HIS A 6 23.13 -11.10 -0.92
N TRP A 7 22.65 -11.00 -2.15
CA TRP A 7 22.05 -9.78 -2.70
C TRP A 7 20.51 -9.85 -2.76
N GLY A 8 19.90 -10.66 -1.87
CA GLY A 8 18.44 -10.87 -1.80
C GLY A 8 17.75 -10.11 -0.67
N GLY A 9 18.39 -9.06 -0.15
CA GLY A 9 18.01 -8.36 1.08
C GLY A 9 17.07 -7.17 0.90
N MET A 10 16.44 -6.99 -0.26
CA MET A 10 15.23 -6.15 -0.32
C MET A 10 14.16 -6.90 0.46
N ARG A 11 14.04 -6.53 1.75
CA ARG A 11 13.24 -7.19 2.78
C ARG A 11 11.95 -7.78 2.20
N ARG A 12 11.79 -9.11 2.25
CA ARG A 12 10.58 -9.84 1.81
C ARG A 12 9.27 -9.20 2.29
N GLY A 13 9.32 -8.49 3.42
CA GLY A 13 8.21 -7.71 3.98
C GLY A 13 7.66 -6.60 3.07
N TRP A 14 8.43 -6.08 2.11
CA TRP A 14 7.93 -5.07 1.17
C TRP A 14 7.17 -5.68 0.01
N LEU A 15 7.55 -6.89 -0.44
CA LEU A 15 6.92 -7.56 -1.59
C LEU A 15 5.52 -8.09 -1.29
N ARG A 16 5.30 -8.61 -0.07
CA ARG A 16 4.01 -9.19 0.34
C ARG A 16 2.83 -8.22 0.15
N PRO A 17 2.92 -6.95 0.59
CA PRO A 17 1.96 -5.92 0.25
C PRO A 17 1.60 -5.77 -1.23
N TRP A 18 2.60 -5.74 -2.10
CA TRP A 18 2.38 -5.61 -3.55
C TRP A 18 1.61 -6.80 -4.08
N VAL A 19 2.00 -8.01 -3.68
CA VAL A 19 1.32 -9.24 -4.06
C VAL A 19 -0.15 -9.17 -3.63
N LEU A 20 -0.43 -8.90 -2.35
CA LEU A 20 -1.81 -8.78 -1.84
C LEU A 20 -2.62 -7.73 -2.61
N SER A 21 -2.04 -6.56 -2.89
CA SER A 21 -2.70 -5.46 -3.63
C SER A 21 -3.00 -5.82 -5.09
N ILE A 22 -2.12 -6.58 -5.74
CA ILE A 22 -2.29 -6.99 -7.14
C ILE A 22 -3.35 -8.09 -7.24
N VAL A 23 -3.27 -9.10 -6.36
CA VAL A 23 -4.17 -10.26 -6.41
C VAL A 23 -5.56 -9.92 -5.90
N SER A 24 -5.71 -8.87 -5.07
CA SER A 24 -7.03 -8.39 -4.62
C SER A 24 -7.89 -7.81 -5.76
N ARG A 25 -7.26 -7.33 -6.84
CA ARG A 25 -7.95 -6.78 -8.02
C ARG A 25 -8.41 -7.86 -9.00
N SER A 26 -7.59 -8.90 -9.16
CA SER A 26 -7.84 -10.04 -10.06
C SER A 26 -6.87 -11.15 -9.73
N SER A 27 -7.26 -12.42 -9.90
CA SER A 27 -6.31 -13.52 -9.82
C SER A 27 -5.23 -13.42 -10.91
N LYS A 28 -3.97 -13.64 -10.54
CA LYS A 28 -2.79 -13.48 -11.41
C LYS A 28 -1.74 -14.56 -11.17
N ASN A 29 -1.00 -14.93 -12.21
CA ASN A 29 0.15 -15.82 -12.09
C ASN A 29 1.42 -15.07 -11.63
N GLY A 30 2.47 -15.80 -11.28
CA GLY A 30 3.71 -15.20 -10.76
C GLY A 30 4.41 -14.25 -11.73
N ALA A 31 4.34 -14.49 -13.04
CA ALA A 31 4.94 -13.61 -14.05
C ALA A 31 4.16 -12.30 -14.17
N GLU A 32 2.82 -12.38 -14.23
CA GLU A 32 1.96 -11.21 -14.26
C GLU A 32 2.13 -10.34 -13.00
N ILE A 33 2.34 -10.95 -11.83
CA ILE A 33 2.62 -10.22 -10.59
C ILE A 33 3.94 -9.46 -10.69
N ILE A 34 5.00 -10.06 -11.25
CA ILE A 34 6.27 -9.38 -11.48
C ILE A 34 6.08 -8.17 -12.43
N ASP A 35 5.33 -8.37 -13.52
CA ASP A 35 5.07 -7.33 -14.52
C ASP A 35 4.27 -6.16 -13.92
N GLU A 36 3.26 -6.43 -13.10
CA GLU A 36 2.49 -5.35 -12.46
C GLU A 36 3.30 -4.58 -11.44
N ILE A 37 4.21 -5.23 -10.70
CA ILE A 37 5.11 -4.53 -9.79
C ILE A 37 6.02 -3.58 -10.57
N GLU A 38 6.54 -4.00 -11.73
CA GLU A 38 7.33 -3.13 -12.60
C GLU A 38 6.50 -1.96 -13.15
N LYS A 39 5.27 -2.21 -13.61
CA LYS A 39 4.40 -1.13 -14.11
C LYS A 39 4.04 -0.13 -13.03
N MET A 40 3.65 -0.59 -11.85
CA MET A 40 3.29 0.28 -10.73
C MET A 40 4.50 1.04 -10.17
N SER A 41 5.73 0.51 -10.35
CA SER A 41 6.97 1.20 -10.02
C SER A 41 7.49 2.11 -11.14
N TRP A 42 6.71 2.29 -12.22
CA TRP A 42 7.06 3.10 -13.40
C TRP A 42 8.38 2.65 -14.04
N GLY A 43 8.65 1.34 -14.00
CA GLY A 43 9.90 0.74 -14.50
C GLY A 43 11.11 0.94 -13.57
N GLY A 44 10.95 1.61 -12.43
CA GLY A 44 12.03 1.85 -11.47
C GLY A 44 12.46 0.61 -10.69
N TRP A 45 11.62 -0.44 -10.67
CA TRP A 45 11.90 -1.66 -9.93
C TRP A 45 11.13 -2.87 -10.45
N ARG A 46 11.85 -3.94 -10.80
CA ARG A 46 11.30 -5.25 -11.15
C ARG A 46 11.82 -6.32 -10.18
N PRO A 47 10.95 -7.02 -9.43
CA PRO A 47 11.39 -8.03 -8.49
C PRO A 47 11.88 -9.29 -9.22
N SER A 48 12.85 -9.97 -8.62
CA SER A 48 13.36 -11.22 -9.19
C SER A 48 12.37 -12.37 -9.01
N PRO A 49 12.31 -13.35 -9.94
CA PRO A 49 11.56 -14.59 -9.75
C PRO A 49 11.93 -15.30 -8.44
N GLY A 50 13.23 -15.31 -8.09
CA GLY A 50 13.74 -15.90 -6.85
C GLY A 50 13.29 -15.20 -5.56
N SER A 51 12.64 -14.03 -5.67
CA SER A 51 12.01 -13.34 -4.54
C SER A 51 10.48 -13.50 -4.54
N ILE A 52 9.85 -13.61 -5.71
CA ILE A 52 8.39 -13.71 -5.86
C ILE A 52 7.88 -15.12 -5.63
N TYR A 53 8.43 -16.13 -6.30
CA TYR A 53 7.89 -17.49 -6.20
C TYR A 53 7.99 -18.07 -4.78
N PRO A 54 9.11 -17.94 -4.06
CA PRO A 54 9.17 -18.37 -2.66
C PRO A 54 8.17 -17.65 -1.76
N LEU A 55 7.89 -16.37 -2.03
CA LEU A 55 6.90 -15.61 -1.28
C LEU A 55 5.47 -16.09 -1.58
N LEU A 56 5.13 -16.35 -2.84
CA LEU A 56 3.82 -16.86 -3.24
C LEU A 56 3.55 -18.24 -2.63
N ASP A 57 4.56 -19.11 -2.62
CA ASP A 57 4.47 -20.43 -1.99
C ASP A 57 4.27 -20.29 -0.47
N GLN A 58 5.04 -19.41 0.17
CA GLN A 58 4.88 -19.10 1.60
C GLN A 58 3.46 -18.58 1.91
N MET A 59 2.96 -17.61 1.14
CA MET A 59 1.62 -17.04 1.34
C MET A 59 0.50 -18.05 1.07
N THR A 60 0.75 -19.05 0.20
CA THR A 60 -0.19 -20.15 -0.04
C THR A 60 -0.22 -21.10 1.15
N VAL A 61 0.94 -21.47 1.70
CA VAL A 61 1.05 -22.30 2.91
C VAL A 61 0.42 -21.62 4.12
N GLU A 62 0.63 -20.30 4.26
CA GLU A 62 0.03 -19.50 5.33
C GLU A 62 -1.48 -19.30 5.13
N GLY A 63 -2.02 -19.65 3.95
CA GLY A 63 -3.44 -19.55 3.64
C GLY A 63 -3.90 -18.13 3.29
N SER A 64 -3.00 -17.19 3.04
CA SER A 64 -3.28 -15.83 2.57
C SER A 64 -3.63 -15.81 1.08
N LEU A 65 -3.07 -16.75 0.32
CA LEU A 65 -3.38 -16.98 -1.09
C LEU A 65 -3.84 -18.42 -1.33
N LYS A 66 -4.63 -18.60 -2.39
CA LYS A 66 -4.98 -19.90 -2.94
C LYS A 66 -4.41 -20.00 -4.35
N LYS A 67 -3.68 -21.06 -4.65
CA LYS A 67 -3.23 -21.37 -6.02
C LYS A 67 -4.34 -22.11 -6.77
N LEU A 68 -4.72 -21.59 -7.93
CA LEU A 68 -5.70 -22.17 -8.84
C LEU A 68 -5.03 -23.22 -9.74
N GLU A 69 -5.84 -24.08 -10.36
CA GLU A 69 -5.38 -25.15 -11.25
C GLU A 69 -4.64 -24.61 -12.49
N ASP A 70 -5.00 -23.40 -12.95
CA ASP A 70 -4.35 -22.71 -14.06
C ASP A 70 -3.03 -22.00 -13.66
N GLY A 71 -2.59 -22.16 -12.42
CA GLY A 71 -1.35 -21.58 -11.90
C GLY A 71 -1.45 -20.11 -11.47
N ARG A 72 -2.65 -19.50 -11.54
CA ARG A 72 -2.89 -18.19 -10.94
C ARG A 72 -3.05 -18.30 -9.43
N TYR A 73 -2.81 -17.20 -8.74
CA TYR A 73 -3.04 -17.04 -7.32
C TYR A 73 -4.27 -16.17 -7.12
N GLU A 74 -5.06 -16.49 -6.10
CA GLU A 74 -6.27 -15.75 -5.69
C GLU A 74 -6.17 -15.42 -4.21
N LEU A 75 -6.73 -14.27 -3.82
CA LEU A 75 -6.75 -13.83 -2.43
C LEU A 75 -7.80 -14.61 -1.62
N THR A 76 -7.41 -15.15 -0.46
CA THR A 76 -8.35 -15.79 0.47
C THR A 76 -8.97 -14.76 1.42
N GLU A 77 -9.98 -15.14 2.19
CA GLU A 77 -10.51 -14.28 3.26
C GLU A 77 -9.42 -13.89 4.28
N LYS A 78 -8.57 -14.85 4.69
CA LYS A 78 -7.41 -14.56 5.56
C LYS A 78 -6.45 -13.54 4.91
N GLY A 79 -6.21 -13.65 3.61
CA GLY A 79 -5.39 -12.70 2.87
C GLY A 79 -6.00 -11.30 2.79
N LYS A 80 -7.33 -11.17 2.79
CA LYS A 80 -8.02 -9.87 2.87
C LYS A 80 -7.77 -9.19 4.22
N ASP A 81 -7.82 -9.95 5.31
CA ASP A 81 -7.54 -9.45 6.65
C ASP A 81 -6.06 -9.05 6.82
N GLU A 82 -5.13 -9.78 6.20
CA GLU A 82 -3.70 -9.41 6.17
C GLU A 82 -3.40 -8.20 5.27
N GLY A 83 -4.17 -8.03 4.20
CA GLY A 83 -4.13 -6.86 3.32
C GLY A 83 -4.64 -5.59 3.99
N SER A 84 -5.29 -5.72 5.16
CA SER A 84 -5.67 -4.62 6.03
C SER A 84 -4.49 -4.13 6.88
N PHE A 85 -3.42 -3.67 6.22
CA PHE A 85 -2.48 -2.76 6.87
C PHE A 85 -3.21 -1.43 7.18
N PRO A 86 -2.97 -0.76 8.33
CA PRO A 86 -3.70 0.45 8.76
C PRO A 86 -3.58 1.65 7.81
N PHE A 87 -2.70 1.55 6.82
CA PHE A 87 -2.79 2.33 5.60
C PHE A 87 -3.09 1.32 4.50
N GLY A 88 -4.37 1.15 4.13
CA GLY A 88 -4.74 0.35 2.96
C GLY A 88 -3.86 0.85 1.84
N PHE A 89 -2.96 0.05 1.29
CA PHE A 89 -1.67 0.57 0.81
C PHE A 89 -1.79 1.87 -0.01
N PRO A 90 -1.11 2.96 0.39
CA PRO A 90 -1.65 4.28 0.82
C PRO A 90 -3.01 4.80 0.27
N PHE A 91 -3.96 3.97 -0.15
CA PHE A 91 -5.17 4.37 -0.84
C PHE A 91 -6.47 3.65 -0.43
N GLY A 92 -6.61 3.05 0.77
CA GLY A 92 -7.84 2.24 1.00
C GLY A 92 -8.46 2.09 2.39
N GLN A 93 -7.85 2.46 3.51
CA GLN A 93 -8.57 2.40 4.80
C GLN A 93 -9.26 3.75 5.00
N ARG A 94 -10.55 3.84 4.65
CA ARG A 94 -11.37 4.96 5.12
C ARG A 94 -11.39 4.86 6.65
N PRO A 95 -11.10 5.94 7.39
CA PRO A 95 -11.14 5.89 8.84
C PRO A 95 -12.48 5.30 9.32
N THR A 96 -12.41 4.16 10.00
CA THR A 96 -13.58 3.35 10.36
C THR A 96 -14.20 3.75 11.70
N SER A 97 -13.54 4.66 12.42
CA SER A 97 -14.00 5.26 13.67
C SER A 97 -13.81 6.77 13.65
N VAL A 98 -14.62 7.48 14.44
CA VAL A 98 -14.50 8.94 14.62
C VAL A 98 -13.09 9.31 15.12
N GLU A 99 -12.52 8.52 16.03
CA GLU A 99 -11.15 8.71 16.53
C GLU A 99 -10.12 8.63 15.40
N SER A 100 -10.24 7.63 14.51
CA SER A 100 -9.36 7.50 13.35
C SER A 100 -9.53 8.66 12.37
N MET A 101 -10.75 9.18 12.18
CA MET A 101 -11.01 10.36 11.34
C MET A 101 -10.30 11.60 11.90
N VAL A 102 -10.41 11.82 13.21
CA VAL A 102 -9.79 12.97 13.89
C VAL A 102 -8.27 12.90 13.85
N ASN A 103 -7.68 11.71 14.06
CA ASN A 103 -6.24 11.53 13.98
C ASN A 103 -5.70 11.79 12.56
N GLU A 104 -6.39 11.27 11.54
CA GLU A 104 -6.01 11.51 10.14
C GLU A 104 -6.10 13.01 9.77
N MET A 105 -7.16 13.70 10.22
CA MET A 105 -7.28 15.15 10.04
C MET A 105 -6.12 15.91 10.69
N ARG A 106 -5.67 15.49 11.87
CA ARG A 106 -4.51 16.09 12.56
C ARG A 106 -3.23 15.91 11.75
N ASP A 107 -3.02 14.75 11.15
CA ASP A 107 -1.84 14.47 10.34
C ASP A 107 -1.83 15.32 9.06
N TYR A 108 -2.98 15.48 8.39
CA TYR A 108 -3.09 16.40 7.25
C TYR A 108 -2.86 17.86 7.61
N VAL A 109 -3.38 18.32 8.75
CA VAL A 109 -3.11 19.68 9.24
C VAL A 109 -1.62 19.89 9.47
N SER A 110 -0.94 18.92 10.07
CA SER A 110 0.52 18.97 10.28
C SER A 110 1.28 19.08 8.96
N TYR A 111 0.86 18.32 7.94
CA TYR A 111 1.41 18.45 6.59
C TYR A 111 1.19 19.84 5.98
N PHE A 112 0.00 20.43 6.15
CA PHE A 112 -0.27 21.79 5.66
C PHE A 112 0.56 22.85 6.37
N GLU A 113 0.84 22.69 7.66
CA GLU A 113 1.73 23.59 8.41
C GLU A 113 3.16 23.54 7.85
N ASP A 114 3.68 22.34 7.60
CA ASP A 114 5.00 22.16 6.98
C ASP A 114 5.02 22.72 5.55
N LEU A 115 3.97 22.49 4.77
CA LEU A 115 3.84 23.01 3.41
C LEU A 115 3.74 24.54 3.40
N ALA A 116 3.04 25.15 4.35
CA ALA A 116 2.95 26.60 4.51
C ALA A 116 4.30 27.23 4.89
N ARG A 117 5.12 26.54 5.69
CA ARG A 117 6.48 26.99 6.05
C ARG A 117 7.48 26.86 4.91
N THR A 118 7.40 25.79 4.12
CA THR A 118 8.42 25.42 3.13
C THR A 118 8.06 25.81 1.70
N SER A 119 6.78 26.03 1.39
CA SER A 119 6.27 26.31 0.04
C SER A 119 4.91 27.03 0.08
N ALA A 120 4.84 28.16 0.78
CA ALA A 120 3.60 28.93 1.01
C ALA A 120 2.77 29.21 -0.25
N SER A 121 3.41 29.47 -1.40
CA SER A 121 2.72 29.75 -2.67
C SER A 121 1.89 28.58 -3.20
N LYS A 122 2.19 27.34 -2.79
CA LYS A 122 1.39 26.15 -3.14
C LYS A 122 0.08 26.09 -2.36
N MET A 123 -0.02 26.80 -1.24
CA MET A 123 -1.21 26.84 -0.38
C MET A 123 -2.18 27.94 -0.77
N ASP A 124 -1.71 29.00 -1.43
CA ASP A 124 -2.52 30.18 -1.77
C ASP A 124 -3.82 29.86 -2.50
N PRO A 125 -3.87 28.96 -3.51
CA PRO A 125 -5.11 28.64 -4.22
C PRO A 125 -6.18 27.97 -3.33
N TYR A 126 -5.78 27.41 -2.19
CA TYR A 126 -6.64 26.56 -1.35
C TYR A 126 -7.03 27.23 -0.02
N LYS A 127 -6.52 28.43 0.28
CA LYS A 127 -6.75 29.13 1.56
C LYS A 127 -8.22 29.32 1.89
N ASP A 128 -9.03 29.70 0.91
CA ASP A 128 -10.45 29.96 1.16
C ASP A 128 -11.24 28.66 1.34
N GLN A 129 -10.85 27.57 0.68
CA GLN A 129 -11.42 26.24 0.93
C GLN A 129 -11.06 25.72 2.33
N LEU A 130 -9.82 25.94 2.78
CA LEU A 130 -9.39 25.56 4.13
C LEU A 130 -10.12 26.35 5.21
N LYS A 131 -10.38 27.65 4.98
CA LYS A 131 -11.22 28.47 5.89
C LYS A 131 -12.65 27.94 5.98
N ASP A 132 -13.28 27.62 4.84
CA ASP A 132 -14.63 27.03 4.83
C ASP A 132 -14.68 25.73 5.64
N VAL A 133 -13.71 24.83 5.43
CA VAL A 133 -13.63 23.58 6.19
C VAL A 133 -13.48 23.83 7.69
N ALA A 134 -12.60 24.75 8.09
CA ALA A 134 -12.42 25.14 9.49
C ALA A 134 -13.69 25.72 10.11
N ASP A 135 -14.39 26.61 9.40
CA ASP A 135 -15.64 27.22 9.84
C ASP A 135 -16.78 26.21 9.97
N ARG A 136 -16.80 25.19 9.11
CA ARG A 136 -17.78 24.11 9.20
C ARG A 136 -17.53 23.20 10.40
N ILE A 137 -16.27 22.88 10.68
CA ILE A 137 -15.89 22.06 11.83
C ILE A 137 -16.15 22.83 13.14
N SER A 138 -15.84 24.12 13.21
CA SER A 138 -16.02 24.92 14.43
C SER A 138 -17.49 25.03 14.86
N LYS A 139 -18.44 25.02 13.92
CA LYS A 139 -19.89 24.99 14.19
C LYS A 139 -20.38 23.66 14.78
N LEU A 140 -19.57 22.61 14.78
CA LEU A 140 -19.91 21.30 15.35
C LEU A 140 -19.46 21.16 16.81
N LEU A 141 -18.68 22.10 17.33
CA LEU A 141 -18.15 22.14 18.71
C LEU A 141 -18.93 23.16 19.55
#